data_AF-A0A4Z0Q290-F1
#
_entry.id   AF-A0A4Z0Q290-F1
#
_cell.length_a   1.000
_cell.length_b   1.000
_cell.length_c   1.000
_cell.angle_alpha   90.00
_cell.angle_beta   90.00
_cell.angle_gamma   90.00
#
_symmetry.space_group_name_H-M   'P 1'
#
loop_
_entity.id
_entity.type
_entity.pdbx_description
1 polymer ?
#
loop_
_entity_poly.entity_id
_entity_poly.type
_entity_poly.pdbx_seq_one_letter_code
_entity_poly.pdbx_strand_id
1 'polypeptide(L)'
;MSTAPAASETQPLAPLAQAQRQVIKAQAPLRPEIITLSTPTDYPKWGDDNLYPQRLLSAMAASGTASVCAERKAQFIEGNGFTDQTFYRAVIDRAGGTVDALLQPVGNNTAYLEGWAVRVNINANGFPCEVLHQPKEQVRPYYPDADGVTRWCGLVRNPAAVARRGATYASRSGLQKVPVFNPREKPEERLKRISEWKNEKGELVGLKGYPGEIYYWFQKRTGAYLHPRPLIDAVLDDVYSEPLLKRSRAADLDGRYSAQVMITEFGTATPTQEVLDANQVKYGQFVGPDGSRILLQYADRPETKPAVDTLTAPDASKRYVTDEDAIKGNIREAMQMPGVLLGREIAGKLGSWQEFQDAVAYVQALVVNSAQRSIERGFEAVFRNFQKADGTFPFQQLQDFSIQNLTLEQAAQLAGVSQPASTDGTSAL
;
A
#
# COMPACT_ATOMS: atom_id res chain seq x y z
N MET A 1 -8.62 -83.22 -7.03
CA MET A 1 -7.53 -83.42 -8.01
C MET A 1 -7.37 -82.10 -8.76
N SER A 2 -6.35 -81.30 -8.43
CA SER A 2 -5.09 -81.18 -9.22
C SER A 2 -5.33 -80.22 -10.39
N THR A 3 -4.74 -79.02 -10.54
CA THR A 3 -3.40 -78.49 -10.22
C THR A 3 -3.41 -76.96 -10.50
N ALA A 4 -2.73 -76.15 -9.70
CA ALA A 4 -2.12 -74.87 -10.13
C ALA A 4 -0.72 -75.17 -10.75
N PRO A 5 0.09 -74.24 -11.36
CA PRO A 5 0.07 -72.77 -11.32
C PRO A 5 0.51 -72.04 -12.63
N ALA A 6 0.53 -70.69 -12.64
CA ALA A 6 1.66 -69.86 -13.10
C ALA A 6 1.29 -68.36 -13.08
N ALA A 7 2.17 -67.56 -12.47
CA ALA A 7 2.07 -66.12 -12.34
C ALA A 7 2.41 -65.39 -13.64
N SER A 8 1.68 -64.30 -13.94
CA SER A 8 2.25 -63.14 -14.62
C SER A 8 1.99 -61.90 -13.75
N GLU A 9 3.08 -61.26 -13.36
CA GLU A 9 3.09 -59.99 -12.63
C GLU A 9 2.47 -58.90 -13.49
N THR A 10 1.32 -58.36 -13.09
CA THR A 10 0.87 -57.03 -13.53
C THR A 10 1.16 -56.03 -12.42
N GLN A 11 2.30 -55.35 -12.60
CA GLN A 11 2.71 -54.19 -11.84
C GLN A 11 1.57 -53.16 -11.74
N PRO A 12 1.41 -52.45 -10.61
CA PRO A 12 0.40 -51.42 -10.48
C PRO A 12 0.71 -50.26 -11.43
N LEU A 13 -0.20 -50.00 -12.37
CA LEU A 13 -0.24 -48.77 -13.15
C LEU A 13 -0.40 -47.56 -12.22
N ALA A 14 0.71 -46.90 -11.86
CA ALA A 14 0.76 -45.47 -11.57
C ALA A 14 2.20 -44.95 -11.65
N PRO A 15 2.47 -44.01 -12.57
CA PRO A 15 2.86 -42.69 -12.06
C PRO A 15 2.22 -41.51 -12.82
N LEU A 16 1.15 -41.72 -13.61
CA LEU A 16 0.44 -40.61 -14.27
C LEU A 16 -0.48 -39.81 -13.32
N ALA A 17 -0.97 -40.45 -12.25
CA ALA A 17 -1.84 -39.78 -11.26
C ALA A 17 -1.07 -38.94 -10.23
N GLN A 18 0.23 -39.16 -10.05
CA GLN A 18 1.06 -38.37 -9.13
C GLN A 18 1.65 -37.12 -9.81
N ALA A 19 1.90 -37.16 -11.12
CA ALA A 19 2.39 -36.01 -11.87
C ALA A 19 1.34 -34.90 -12.04
N GLN A 20 0.04 -35.24 -12.07
CA GLN A 20 -1.05 -34.26 -12.17
C GLN A 20 -1.49 -33.67 -10.81
N ARG A 21 -1.01 -34.21 -9.68
CA ARG A 21 -1.33 -33.70 -8.34
C ARG A 21 -0.28 -32.77 -7.75
N GLN A 22 0.88 -32.62 -8.38
CA GLN A 22 1.85 -31.61 -8.01
C GLN A 22 1.69 -30.38 -8.90
N VAL A 23 1.44 -29.23 -8.27
CA VAL A 23 1.28 -27.90 -8.87
C VAL A 23 -0.12 -27.55 -9.40
N ILE A 24 -1.15 -27.84 -8.60
CA ILE A 24 -2.06 -26.74 -8.21
C ILE A 24 -1.80 -26.53 -6.72
N LYS A 25 -0.67 -25.88 -6.39
CA LYS A 25 -0.69 -25.06 -5.18
C LYS A 25 -1.83 -24.11 -5.44
N ALA A 26 -2.95 -24.26 -4.72
CA ALA A 26 -3.98 -23.24 -4.69
C ALA A 26 -3.23 -21.93 -4.55
N GLN A 27 -3.24 -21.10 -5.60
CA GLN A 27 -2.76 -19.74 -5.47
C GLN A 27 -3.50 -19.23 -4.23
N ALA A 28 -2.73 -18.80 -3.22
CA ALA A 28 -3.33 -18.11 -2.09
C ALA A 28 -4.32 -17.10 -2.70
N PRO A 29 -5.56 -17.03 -2.19
CA PRO A 29 -6.57 -16.18 -2.80
C PRO A 29 -5.93 -14.83 -3.08
N LEU A 30 -6.05 -14.35 -4.33
CA LEU A 30 -5.45 -13.07 -4.78
C LEU A 30 -5.77 -11.93 -3.80
N ARG A 31 -6.90 -12.08 -3.10
CA ARG A 31 -7.35 -11.24 -2.01
C ARG A 31 -7.07 -11.94 -0.67
N PRO A 32 -6.03 -11.54 0.09
CA PRO A 32 -5.90 -11.99 1.47
C PRO A 32 -7.12 -11.51 2.27
N GLU A 33 -7.67 -12.34 3.15
CA GLU A 33 -8.64 -11.86 4.13
C GLU A 33 -7.98 -10.75 4.96
N ILE A 34 -8.64 -9.60 5.09
CA ILE A 34 -8.05 -8.38 5.69
C ILE A 34 -8.19 -8.36 7.21
N ILE A 35 -9.12 -9.15 7.76
CA ILE A 35 -9.32 -9.31 9.20
C ILE A 35 -9.70 -10.77 9.45
N THR A 36 -8.82 -11.49 10.14
CA THR A 36 -9.18 -12.79 10.72
C THR A 36 -9.57 -12.61 12.17
N LEU A 37 -10.88 -12.76 12.44
CA LEU A 37 -11.44 -12.82 13.79
C LEU A 37 -11.24 -14.21 14.44
N SER A 38 -10.66 -15.16 13.71
CA SER A 38 -10.55 -16.57 14.10
C SER A 38 -9.41 -16.86 15.08
N THR A 39 -8.43 -15.95 15.25
CA THR A 39 -7.35 -16.17 16.22
C THR A 39 -7.70 -15.52 17.56
N PRO A 40 -7.51 -16.21 18.71
CA PRO A 40 -7.69 -15.61 20.03
C PRO A 40 -6.54 -14.62 20.30
N THR A 41 -6.64 -13.42 19.74
CA THR A 41 -5.75 -12.30 20.01
C THR A 41 -6.55 -11.14 20.58
N ASP A 42 -5.95 -10.39 21.50
CA ASP A 42 -6.60 -9.22 22.13
C ASP A 42 -6.81 -8.02 21.17
N TYR A 43 -6.35 -8.16 19.93
CA TYR A 43 -6.47 -7.18 18.86
C TYR A 43 -6.81 -7.89 17.53
N PRO A 44 -7.56 -7.25 16.62
CA PRO A 44 -7.75 -7.73 15.26
C PRO A 44 -6.42 -7.65 14.48
N LYS A 45 -6.08 -8.70 13.75
CA LYS A 45 -4.92 -8.69 12.85
C LYS A 45 -5.26 -8.04 11.51
N TRP A 46 -4.26 -7.47 10.85
CA TRP A 46 -4.33 -7.08 9.44
C TRP A 46 -4.17 -8.30 8.52
N GLY A 47 -5.23 -9.11 8.50
CA GLY A 47 -5.30 -10.38 7.81
C GLY A 47 -4.58 -11.51 8.55
N ASP A 48 -4.54 -12.68 7.92
CA ASP A 48 -3.99 -13.90 8.51
C ASP A 48 -2.56 -13.72 9.04
N ASP A 49 -1.73 -13.01 8.26
CA ASP A 49 -0.32 -12.81 8.54
C ASP A 49 0.01 -11.45 9.17
N ASN A 50 -1.00 -10.61 9.40
CA ASN A 50 -0.87 -9.27 9.99
C ASN A 50 -0.04 -8.27 9.15
N LEU A 51 0.18 -8.55 7.85
CA LEU A 51 1.06 -7.78 6.94
C LEU A 51 0.31 -7.10 5.79
N TYR A 52 -1.04 -7.04 5.82
CA TYR A 52 -1.82 -6.42 4.75
C TYR A 52 -1.38 -4.99 4.38
N PRO A 53 -1.14 -4.05 5.33
CA PRO A 53 -0.64 -2.71 4.98
C PRO A 53 0.67 -2.73 4.19
N GLN A 54 1.60 -3.62 4.52
CA GLN A 54 2.89 -3.72 3.82
C GLN A 54 2.70 -4.22 2.38
N ARG A 55 1.82 -5.19 2.18
CA ARG A 55 1.49 -5.71 0.84
C ARG A 55 0.82 -4.65 -0.01
N LEU A 56 -0.13 -3.91 0.58
CA LEU A 56 -0.81 -2.83 -0.11
C LEU A 56 0.17 -1.73 -0.55
N LEU A 57 1.04 -1.26 0.36
CA LEU A 57 2.05 -0.26 0.03
C LEU A 57 3.01 -0.76 -1.07
N SER A 58 3.41 -2.03 -1.02
CA SER A 58 4.24 -2.63 -2.07
C SER A 58 3.51 -2.73 -3.42
N ALA A 59 2.21 -3.03 -3.41
CA ALA A 59 1.39 -3.10 -4.62
C ALA A 59 1.22 -1.71 -5.25
N MET A 60 0.90 -0.70 -4.42
CA MET A 60 0.79 0.69 -4.86
C MET A 60 2.12 1.22 -5.41
N ALA A 61 3.25 0.92 -4.75
CA ALA A 61 4.58 1.33 -5.23
C ALA A 61 4.95 0.68 -6.59
N ALA A 62 4.45 -0.52 -6.88
CA ALA A 62 4.63 -1.15 -8.18
C ALA A 62 3.74 -0.53 -9.28
N SER A 63 2.58 0.03 -8.89
CA SER A 63 1.66 0.73 -9.77
C SER A 63 2.01 2.21 -9.89
N GLY A 64 2.56 2.61 -11.04
CA GLY A 64 2.86 4.02 -11.31
C GLY A 64 1.62 4.92 -11.24
N THR A 65 0.43 4.42 -11.59
CA THR A 65 -0.80 5.21 -11.53
C THR A 65 -1.31 5.36 -10.10
N ALA A 66 -1.33 4.28 -9.30
CA ALA A 66 -1.73 4.36 -7.90
C ALA A 66 -0.78 5.23 -7.07
N SER A 67 0.53 5.14 -7.31
CA SER A 67 1.54 5.97 -6.65
C SER A 67 1.32 7.46 -6.90
N VAL A 68 1.18 7.88 -8.17
CA VAL A 68 0.97 9.30 -8.50
C VAL A 68 -0.37 9.81 -7.95
N CYS A 69 -1.44 9.01 -8.00
CA CYS A 69 -2.73 9.37 -7.40
C CYS A 69 -2.60 9.59 -5.88
N ALA A 70 -1.89 8.70 -5.18
CA ALA A 70 -1.70 8.79 -3.73
C ALA A 70 -0.81 9.98 -3.35
N GLU A 71 0.30 10.23 -4.06
CA GLU A 71 1.16 11.38 -3.86
C GLU A 71 0.40 12.70 -4.11
N ARG A 72 -0.36 12.77 -5.19
CA ARG A 72 -1.17 13.96 -5.49
C ARG A 72 -2.21 14.22 -4.39
N LYS A 73 -2.88 13.16 -3.95
CA LYS A 73 -3.83 13.24 -2.82
C LYS A 73 -3.14 13.71 -1.54
N ALA A 74 -1.93 13.22 -1.25
CA ALA A 74 -1.15 13.66 -0.09
C ALA A 74 -0.82 15.15 -0.16
N GLN A 75 -0.39 15.67 -1.32
CA GLN A 75 -0.13 17.10 -1.54
C GLN A 75 -1.38 17.97 -1.29
N PHE A 76 -2.55 17.52 -1.74
CA PHE A 76 -3.81 18.22 -1.46
C PHE A 76 -4.21 18.14 0.03
N ILE A 77 -3.90 17.05 0.73
CA ILE A 77 -4.16 16.92 2.17
C ILE A 77 -3.23 17.84 2.97
N GLU A 78 -1.94 17.86 2.64
CA GLU A 78 -0.91 18.70 3.27
C GLU A 78 -1.17 20.19 3.02
N GLY A 79 -1.63 20.53 1.81
CA GLY A 79 -1.89 21.91 1.44
C GLY A 79 -0.62 22.75 1.48
N ASN A 80 -0.77 24.00 1.93
CA ASN A 80 0.32 24.91 2.25
C ASN A 80 0.73 24.83 3.74
N GLY A 81 0.35 23.76 4.44
CA GLY A 81 0.53 23.62 5.88
C GLY A 81 -0.60 24.24 6.69
N PHE A 82 -0.34 24.49 7.98
CA PHE A 82 -1.30 25.12 8.88
C PHE A 82 -1.35 26.64 8.66
N THR A 83 -2.54 27.23 8.79
CA THR A 83 -2.76 28.68 8.63
C THR A 83 -1.94 29.51 9.62
N ASP A 84 -1.84 29.04 10.87
CA ASP A 84 -1.04 29.70 11.90
C ASP A 84 0.46 29.35 11.74
N GLN A 85 1.25 30.35 11.35
CA GLN A 85 2.69 30.19 11.12
C GLN A 85 3.47 29.88 12.41
N THR A 86 2.98 30.31 13.57
CA THR A 86 3.65 30.05 14.85
C THR A 86 3.50 28.60 15.26
N PHE A 87 2.34 28.00 14.99
CA PHE A 87 2.07 26.58 15.16
C PHE A 87 2.83 25.75 14.12
N TYR A 88 2.69 26.10 12.84
CA TYR A 88 3.33 25.40 11.73
C TYR A 88 4.85 25.23 11.88
N ARG A 89 5.54 26.29 12.34
CA ARG A 89 7.00 26.31 12.53
C ARG A 89 7.46 25.88 13.92
N ALA A 90 6.54 25.54 14.81
CA ALA A 90 6.93 25.18 16.17
C ALA A 90 7.68 23.86 16.20
N VAL A 91 8.75 23.83 16.99
CA VAL A 91 9.50 22.61 17.30
C VAL A 91 8.71 21.76 18.30
N ILE A 92 8.48 20.50 17.96
CA ILE A 92 7.61 19.57 18.68
C ILE A 92 8.31 18.30 19.14
N ASP A 93 9.58 18.11 18.80
CA ASP A 93 10.39 16.99 19.25
C ASP A 93 11.79 17.44 19.68
N ARG A 94 12.53 16.53 20.32
CA ARG A 94 13.90 16.79 20.78
C ARG A 94 14.92 16.84 19.64
N ALA A 95 14.59 16.29 18.47
CA ALA A 95 15.44 16.30 17.28
C ALA A 95 15.35 17.61 16.49
N GLY A 96 14.44 18.51 16.87
CA GLY A 96 14.21 19.78 16.18
C GLY A 96 13.15 19.71 15.08
N GLY A 97 12.40 18.60 14.98
CA GLY A 97 11.28 18.44 14.06
C GLY A 97 10.16 19.43 14.35
N THR A 98 9.62 20.01 13.27
CA THR A 98 8.52 20.97 13.31
C THR A 98 7.17 20.30 13.10
N VAL A 99 6.08 21.03 13.38
CA VAL A 99 4.71 20.59 13.03
C VAL A 99 4.59 20.32 11.52
N ASP A 100 5.23 21.16 10.69
CA ASP A 100 5.36 20.96 9.24
C ASP A 100 5.95 19.58 8.88
N ALA A 101 7.12 19.26 9.46
CA ALA A 101 7.78 17.98 9.23
C ALA A 101 6.95 16.77 9.71
N LEU A 102 6.03 16.97 10.66
CA LEU A 102 5.07 15.95 11.09
C LEU A 102 3.86 15.84 10.15
N LEU A 103 3.40 16.95 9.57
CA LEU A 103 2.22 16.98 8.70
C LEU A 103 2.45 16.16 7.42
N GLN A 104 3.61 16.29 6.78
CA GLN A 104 3.94 15.57 5.56
C GLN A 104 3.78 14.03 5.69
N PRO A 105 4.41 13.33 6.66
CA PRO A 105 4.25 11.89 6.80
C PRO A 105 2.86 11.48 7.35
N VAL A 106 2.12 12.38 8.00
CA VAL A 106 0.70 12.18 8.36
C VAL A 106 -0.20 12.25 7.12
N GLY A 107 0.01 13.23 6.24
CA GLY A 107 -0.67 13.39 4.96
C GLY A 107 -0.46 12.18 4.06
N ASN A 108 0.78 11.71 3.95
CA ASN A 108 1.13 10.49 3.22
C ASN A 108 0.37 9.25 3.76
N ASN A 109 0.43 8.97 5.06
CA ASN A 109 -0.32 7.84 5.63
C ASN A 109 -1.82 7.95 5.37
N THR A 110 -2.37 9.17 5.43
CA THR A 110 -3.79 9.43 5.17
C THR A 110 -4.15 9.18 3.71
N ALA A 111 -3.29 9.55 2.76
CA ALA A 111 -3.52 9.32 1.34
C ALA A 111 -3.44 7.84 0.95
N TYR A 112 -2.43 7.11 1.44
CA TYR A 112 -2.18 5.71 1.07
C TYR A 112 -3.05 4.72 1.84
N LEU A 113 -3.25 4.95 3.14
CA LEU A 113 -3.87 3.98 4.03
C LEU A 113 -5.18 4.49 4.68
N GLU A 114 -5.64 5.69 4.33
CA GLU A 114 -6.87 6.31 4.87
C GLU A 114 -6.89 6.39 6.40
N GLY A 115 -5.75 6.72 6.99
CA GLY A 115 -5.65 6.98 8.41
C GLY A 115 -4.21 7.28 8.82
N TRP A 116 -4.05 7.77 10.03
CA TRP A 116 -2.78 8.22 10.54
C TRP A 116 -2.68 7.98 12.05
N ALA A 117 -1.45 8.02 12.56
CA ALA A 117 -1.18 7.93 13.99
C ALA A 117 0.04 8.77 14.34
N VAL A 118 0.05 9.26 15.58
CA VAL A 118 1.18 9.97 16.18
C VAL A 118 1.42 9.42 17.57
N ARG A 119 2.69 9.42 17.95
CA ARG A 119 3.13 9.06 19.29
C ARG A 119 3.31 10.32 20.11
N VAL A 120 2.66 10.37 21.26
CA VAL A 120 2.67 11.49 22.20
C VAL A 120 3.45 11.09 23.43
N ASN A 121 4.59 11.73 23.64
CA ASN A 121 5.40 11.58 24.84
C ASN A 121 4.92 12.59 25.89
N ILE A 122 4.89 12.13 27.14
CA ILE A 122 4.32 12.86 28.27
C ILE A 122 5.44 13.28 29.21
N ASN A 123 5.38 14.51 29.72
CA ASN A 123 6.34 15.02 30.71
C ASN A 123 5.98 14.63 32.15
N ALA A 124 6.82 15.02 33.10
CA ALA A 124 6.60 14.78 34.53
C ALA A 124 5.39 15.53 35.13
N ASN A 125 4.80 16.46 34.38
CA ASN A 125 3.59 17.19 34.77
C ASN A 125 2.31 16.56 34.17
N GLY A 126 2.43 15.48 33.39
CA GLY A 126 1.28 14.80 32.77
C GLY A 126 0.82 15.43 31.45
N PHE A 127 1.59 16.37 30.90
CA PHE A 127 1.27 17.05 29.63
C PHE A 127 2.06 16.48 28.45
N PRO A 128 1.49 16.49 27.23
CA PRO A 128 2.24 16.25 26.00
C PRO A 128 3.46 17.17 25.89
N CYS A 129 4.63 16.62 25.63
CA CYS A 129 5.87 17.39 25.49
C CYS A 129 6.65 17.08 24.21
N GLU A 130 6.38 15.94 23.58
CA GLU A 130 6.98 15.57 22.31
C GLU A 130 5.97 14.76 21.49
N VAL A 131 5.87 15.07 20.20
CA VAL A 131 4.94 14.40 19.28
C VAL A 131 5.74 13.90 18.08
N LEU A 132 5.69 12.58 17.84
CA LEU A 132 6.43 11.91 16.79
C LEU A 132 5.48 11.25 15.81
N HIS A 133 5.87 11.17 14.54
CA HIS A 133 5.14 10.38 13.56
C HIS A 133 5.15 8.90 13.95
N GLN A 134 3.99 8.25 13.88
CA GLN A 134 3.89 6.81 14.04
C GLN A 134 3.25 6.23 12.77
N PRO A 135 3.98 5.42 11.97
CA PRO A 135 3.42 4.82 10.77
C PRO A 135 2.16 4.00 11.10
N LYS A 136 1.04 4.28 10.41
CA LYS A 136 -0.24 3.57 10.61
C LYS A 136 -0.07 2.06 10.49
N GLU A 137 0.78 1.64 9.56
CA GLU A 137 1.10 0.25 9.30
C GLU A 137 1.69 -0.52 10.50
N GLN A 138 2.18 0.20 11.53
CA GLN A 138 2.74 -0.36 12.77
C GLN A 138 1.72 -0.39 13.91
N VAL A 139 0.58 0.28 13.78
CA VAL A 139 -0.41 0.42 14.85
C VAL A 139 -1.47 -0.68 14.74
N ARG A 140 -1.81 -1.30 15.87
CA ARG A 140 -2.86 -2.32 16.02
C ARG A 140 -3.77 -1.94 17.21
N PRO A 141 -4.89 -1.23 17.00
CA PRO A 141 -5.82 -0.96 18.09
C PRO A 141 -6.37 -2.26 18.67
N TYR A 142 -6.44 -2.37 19.99
CA TYR A 142 -7.04 -3.53 20.67
C TYR A 142 -8.57 -3.49 20.53
N TYR A 143 -9.23 -4.61 20.83
CA TYR A 143 -10.67 -4.60 20.97
C TYR A 143 -11.10 -3.57 22.03
N PRO A 144 -12.20 -2.83 21.78
CA PRO A 144 -12.73 -1.92 22.77
C PRO A 144 -13.14 -2.70 24.03
N ASP A 145 -13.09 -2.01 25.16
CA ASP A 145 -13.65 -2.52 26.41
C ASP A 145 -15.20 -2.58 26.35
N ALA A 146 -15.83 -3.02 27.45
CA ALA A 146 -17.28 -3.08 27.57
C ALA A 146 -17.96 -1.71 27.38
N ASP A 147 -17.23 -0.61 27.59
CA ASP A 147 -17.71 0.76 27.40
C ASP A 147 -17.55 1.24 25.94
N GLY A 148 -17.02 0.40 25.05
CA GLY A 148 -16.77 0.73 23.66
C GLY A 148 -15.48 1.55 23.43
N VAL A 149 -14.62 1.68 24.44
CA VAL A 149 -13.40 2.50 24.39
C VAL A 149 -12.17 1.62 24.15
N THR A 150 -11.41 1.93 23.10
CA THR A 150 -10.11 1.29 22.87
C THR A 150 -9.04 1.99 23.71
N ARG A 151 -8.62 1.36 24.82
CA ARG A 151 -7.60 1.90 25.74
C ARG A 151 -6.16 1.56 25.36
N TRP A 152 -5.98 0.52 24.53
CA TRP A 152 -4.67 -0.04 24.22
C TRP A 152 -4.44 -0.17 22.72
N CYS A 153 -3.20 0.03 22.32
CA CYS A 153 -2.70 -0.21 20.97
C CYS A 153 -1.45 -1.09 21.05
N GLY A 154 -1.33 -2.02 20.12
CA GLY A 154 -0.11 -2.77 19.88
C GLY A 154 0.74 -2.04 18.84
N LEU A 155 1.98 -1.75 19.18
CA LEU A 155 2.97 -1.21 18.26
C LEU A 155 3.88 -2.33 17.77
N VAL A 156 3.95 -2.44 16.46
CA VAL A 156 4.81 -3.40 15.79
C VAL A 156 6.16 -2.78 15.53
N ARG A 157 7.21 -3.41 16.04
CA ARG A 157 8.58 -3.00 15.73
C ARG A 157 8.97 -3.45 14.31
N ASN A 158 9.15 -2.48 13.41
CA ASN A 158 9.64 -2.62 12.03
C ASN A 158 9.04 -3.79 11.21
N PRO A 159 7.81 -3.63 10.67
CA PRO A 159 7.14 -4.65 9.87
C PRO A 159 7.94 -5.08 8.63
N ALA A 160 8.69 -4.17 8.00
CA ALA A 160 9.46 -4.44 6.78
C ALA A 160 10.67 -5.36 7.01
N ALA A 161 11.35 -5.22 8.15
CA ALA A 161 12.43 -6.12 8.55
C ALA A 161 11.92 -7.55 8.84
N VAL A 162 10.67 -7.68 9.27
CA VAL A 162 10.00 -8.97 9.53
C VAL A 162 9.61 -9.64 8.20
N ALA A 163 9.05 -8.88 7.25
CA ALA A 163 8.68 -9.38 5.92
C ALA A 163 9.85 -9.99 5.14
N ARG A 164 11.06 -9.41 5.24
CA ARG A 164 12.29 -9.95 4.59
C ARG A 164 12.75 -11.31 5.13
N ARG A 165 12.34 -11.71 6.33
CA ARG A 165 12.87 -12.90 7.03
C ARG A 165 11.96 -14.13 6.95
N GLY A 166 10.82 -14.05 6.24
CA GLY A 166 9.93 -15.19 6.01
C GLY A 166 9.29 -15.79 7.28
N ALA A 167 9.41 -15.13 8.43
CA ALA A 167 8.85 -15.60 9.68
C ALA A 167 7.41 -15.11 9.82
N THR A 168 6.47 -16.05 10.01
CA THR A 168 5.11 -15.73 10.44
C THR A 168 5.15 -15.01 11.79
N TYR A 169 4.46 -13.87 11.83
CA TYR A 169 4.42 -12.89 12.92
C TYR A 169 4.12 -13.46 14.31
N ALA A 170 3.47 -14.62 14.35
CA ALA A 170 2.97 -15.23 15.58
C ALA A 170 4.07 -15.71 16.55
N SER A 171 5.32 -15.90 16.11
CA SER A 171 6.28 -16.69 16.90
C SER A 171 7.44 -15.92 17.57
N ARG A 172 7.72 -14.66 17.23
CA ARG A 172 8.86 -13.92 17.82
C ARG A 172 8.59 -12.43 18.09
N SER A 173 8.11 -12.14 19.30
CA SER A 173 8.63 -11.06 20.16
C SER A 173 8.68 -9.60 19.64
N GLY A 174 7.60 -9.04 19.07
CA GLY A 174 7.68 -7.69 18.47
C GLY A 174 6.54 -6.70 18.72
N LEU A 175 5.49 -7.08 19.45
CA LEU A 175 4.36 -6.19 19.71
C LEU A 175 4.48 -5.53 21.08
N GLN A 176 4.80 -4.23 21.09
CA GLN A 176 4.83 -3.44 22.31
C GLN A 176 3.41 -2.94 22.62
N LYS A 177 2.87 -3.28 23.78
CA LYS A 177 1.57 -2.76 24.23
C LYS A 177 1.73 -1.32 24.75
N VAL A 178 0.98 -0.39 24.16
CA VAL A 178 1.07 1.04 24.44
C VAL A 178 -0.34 1.61 24.67
N PRO A 179 -0.51 2.51 25.65
CA PRO A 179 -1.81 3.15 25.87
C PRO A 179 -2.22 4.10 24.74
N VAL A 180 -3.52 4.23 24.54
CA VAL A 180 -4.11 5.22 23.62
C VAL A 180 -4.17 6.58 24.29
N PHE A 181 -3.76 7.62 23.58
CA PHE A 181 -3.81 9.00 24.08
C PHE A 181 -5.27 9.44 24.18
N ASN A 182 -5.69 9.82 25.39
CA ASN A 182 -6.99 10.42 25.62
C ASN A 182 -6.84 11.93 25.92
N PRO A 183 -7.22 12.82 24.98
CA PRO A 183 -7.14 14.27 25.16
C PRO A 183 -7.92 14.81 26.36
N ARG A 184 -8.95 14.08 26.82
CA ARG A 184 -9.84 14.49 27.92
C ARG A 184 -9.39 13.98 29.30
N GLU A 185 -8.44 13.05 29.34
CA GLU A 185 -7.89 12.54 30.61
C GLU A 185 -7.16 13.66 31.35
N LYS A 186 -7.43 13.80 32.64
CA LYS A 186 -6.80 14.83 33.47
C LYS A 186 -5.31 14.53 33.65
N PRO A 187 -4.42 15.54 33.70
CA PRO A 187 -2.99 15.32 33.89
C PRO A 187 -2.66 14.49 35.14
N GLU A 188 -3.39 14.68 36.23
CA GLU A 188 -3.21 13.93 37.49
C GLU A 188 -3.49 12.44 37.33
N GLU A 189 -4.56 12.08 36.62
CA GLU A 189 -4.95 10.68 36.35
C GLU A 189 -3.92 10.01 35.44
N ARG A 190 -3.46 10.75 34.42
CA ARG A 190 -2.40 10.31 33.53
C ARG A 190 -1.10 10.05 34.29
N LEU A 191 -0.72 10.95 35.21
CA LEU A 191 0.47 10.77 36.04
C LEU A 191 0.39 9.56 36.96
N LYS A 192 -0.78 9.30 37.58
CA LYS A 192 -1.00 8.09 38.37
C LYS A 192 -0.76 6.84 37.51
N ARG A 193 -1.36 6.79 36.32
CA ARG A 193 -1.17 5.69 35.35
C ARG A 193 0.29 5.50 34.93
N ILE A 194 1.02 6.61 34.74
CA ILE A 194 2.46 6.56 34.41
C ILE A 194 3.30 6.09 35.60
N SER A 195 3.00 6.53 36.83
CA SER A 195 3.75 6.12 38.02
C SER A 195 3.61 4.63 38.33
N GLU A 196 2.45 4.05 37.99
CA GLU A 196 2.15 2.62 38.17
C GLU A 196 2.62 1.77 36.97
N TRP A 197 3.27 2.39 35.98
CA TRP A 197 3.67 1.71 34.75
C TRP A 197 4.72 0.63 35.02
N LYS A 198 4.39 -0.60 34.59
CA LYS A 198 5.26 -1.78 34.66
C LYS A 198 5.73 -2.19 33.27
N ASN A 199 6.98 -2.66 33.18
CA ASN A 199 7.49 -3.24 31.94
C ASN A 199 6.93 -4.66 31.69
N GLU A 200 7.31 -5.26 30.56
CA GLU A 200 6.96 -6.64 30.20
C GLU A 200 7.40 -7.69 31.23
N LYS A 201 8.39 -7.37 32.08
CA LYS A 201 8.90 -8.22 33.16
C LYS A 201 8.17 -7.98 34.50
N GLY A 202 7.18 -7.08 34.54
CA GLY A 202 6.42 -6.73 35.74
C GLY A 202 7.12 -5.76 36.70
N GLU A 203 8.28 -5.23 36.34
CA GLU A 203 9.03 -4.26 37.15
C GLU A 203 8.45 -2.86 36.96
N LEU A 204 8.31 -2.11 38.07
CA LEU A 204 7.81 -0.74 38.04
C LEU A 204 8.90 0.19 37.51
N VAL A 205 8.69 0.75 36.31
CA VAL A 205 9.69 1.61 35.64
C VAL A 205 9.29 3.08 35.68
N GLY A 206 8.00 3.36 35.91
CA GLY A 206 7.46 4.71 35.97
C GLY A 206 7.70 5.49 34.68
N LEU A 207 7.85 6.82 34.80
CA LEU A 207 8.04 7.74 33.67
C LEU A 207 9.25 7.40 32.79
N LYS A 208 10.36 6.91 33.38
CA LYS A 208 11.60 6.63 32.64
C LYS A 208 11.45 5.50 31.61
N GLY A 209 10.58 4.53 31.89
CA GLY A 209 10.30 3.40 31.00
C GLY A 209 8.97 3.50 30.26
N TYR A 210 8.30 4.64 30.36
CA TYR A 210 6.99 4.82 29.74
C TYR A 210 7.15 4.96 28.22
N PRO A 211 6.45 4.14 27.41
CA PRO A 211 6.56 4.19 25.96
C PRO A 211 5.87 5.41 25.32
N GLY A 212 5.21 6.27 26.10
CA GLY A 212 4.33 7.30 25.56
C GLY A 212 2.96 6.75 25.20
N GLU A 213 2.15 7.56 24.54
CA GLU A 213 0.77 7.26 24.17
C GLU A 213 0.58 7.38 22.67
N ILE A 214 -0.38 6.64 22.10
CA ILE A 214 -0.70 6.73 20.67
C ILE A 214 -2.02 7.45 20.48
N TYR A 215 -1.98 8.57 19.76
CA TYR A 215 -3.18 9.15 19.16
C TYR A 215 -3.30 8.60 17.73
N TYR A 216 -4.46 8.05 17.38
CA TYR A 216 -4.69 7.54 16.03
C TYR A 216 -6.06 7.94 15.54
N TRP A 217 -6.16 8.12 14.22
CA TRP A 217 -7.40 8.31 13.53
C TRP A 217 -7.40 7.42 12.29
N PHE A 218 -8.36 6.51 12.22
CA PHE A 218 -8.59 5.68 11.04
C PHE A 218 -9.97 6.00 10.47
N GLN A 219 -10.07 6.11 9.14
CA GLN A 219 -11.32 6.40 8.46
C GLN A 219 -12.34 5.30 8.75
N LYS A 220 -13.38 5.62 9.52
CA LYS A 220 -14.36 4.62 9.95
C LYS A 220 -15.22 4.21 8.75
N ARG A 221 -15.20 2.92 8.41
CA ARG A 221 -16.06 2.31 7.38
C ARG A 221 -16.90 1.21 7.99
N THR A 222 -18.12 1.06 7.48
CA THR A 222 -19.05 0.01 7.92
C THR A 222 -18.43 -1.37 7.72
N GLY A 223 -18.53 -2.25 8.73
CA GLY A 223 -18.04 -3.63 8.68
C GLY A 223 -16.58 -3.83 9.09
N ALA A 224 -15.75 -2.79 9.21
CA ALA A 224 -14.35 -2.90 9.64
C ALA A 224 -13.93 -1.69 10.50
N TYR A 225 -14.40 -1.65 11.75
CA TYR A 225 -14.28 -0.44 12.59
C TYR A 225 -12.86 -0.15 13.08
N LEU A 226 -12.09 -1.19 13.43
CA LEU A 226 -10.73 -1.04 13.99
C LEU A 226 -9.65 -1.02 12.90
N HIS A 227 -9.91 -1.69 11.78
CA HIS A 227 -8.98 -1.86 10.67
C HIS A 227 -9.70 -1.61 9.34
N PRO A 228 -10.03 -0.34 9.04
CA PRO A 228 -10.80 -0.01 7.85
C PRO A 228 -10.01 -0.28 6.58
N ARG A 229 -10.74 -0.70 5.54
CA ARG A 229 -10.21 -0.96 4.21
C ARG A 229 -10.12 0.34 3.41
N PRO A 230 -8.96 0.68 2.84
CA PRO A 230 -8.86 1.85 1.97
C PRO A 230 -9.62 1.62 0.67
N LEU A 231 -10.08 2.68 -0.01
CA LEU A 231 -10.87 2.57 -1.25
C LEU A 231 -10.16 1.79 -2.35
N ILE A 232 -8.84 1.95 -2.44
CA ILE A 232 -8.00 1.28 -3.42
C ILE A 232 -8.09 -0.26 -3.32
N ASP A 233 -8.49 -0.81 -2.17
CA ASP A 233 -8.70 -2.25 -1.99
C ASP A 233 -9.74 -2.82 -2.96
N ALA A 234 -10.75 -2.02 -3.35
CA ALA A 234 -11.78 -2.46 -4.29
C ALA A 234 -11.23 -2.73 -5.70
N VAL A 235 -10.12 -2.08 -6.07
CA VAL A 235 -9.45 -2.19 -7.38
C VAL A 235 -8.05 -2.80 -7.24
N LEU A 236 -7.82 -3.57 -6.17
CA LEU A 236 -6.49 -4.11 -5.89
C LEU A 236 -5.99 -5.06 -7.00
N ASP A 237 -6.89 -5.78 -7.66
CA ASP A 237 -6.56 -6.64 -8.80
C ASP A 237 -6.04 -5.81 -10.00
N ASP A 238 -6.58 -4.62 -10.23
CA ASP A 238 -6.11 -3.68 -11.25
C ASP A 238 -4.73 -3.11 -10.88
N VAL A 239 -4.52 -2.78 -9.60
CA VAL A 239 -3.23 -2.32 -9.08
C VAL A 239 -2.14 -3.38 -9.25
N TYR A 240 -2.46 -4.67 -9.07
CA TYR A 240 -1.53 -5.76 -9.35
C TYR A 240 -1.34 -6.02 -10.85
N SER A 241 -2.38 -5.81 -11.65
CA SER A 241 -2.35 -6.07 -13.10
C SER A 241 -1.54 -5.01 -13.86
N GLU A 242 -1.56 -3.75 -13.45
CA GLU A 242 -0.79 -2.67 -14.13
C GLU A 242 0.72 -2.99 -14.26
N PRO A 243 1.47 -3.35 -13.19
CA PRO A 243 2.88 -3.71 -13.32
C PRO A 243 3.10 -5.02 -14.09
N LEU A 244 2.18 -5.99 -14.01
CA LEU A 244 2.26 -7.23 -14.78
C LEU A 244 2.13 -6.96 -16.28
N LEU A 245 1.20 -6.08 -16.66
CA LEU A 245 1.01 -5.65 -18.05
C LEU A 245 2.26 -4.96 -18.59
N LYS A 246 2.88 -4.08 -17.80
CA LYS A 246 4.14 -3.42 -18.15
C LYS A 246 5.28 -4.41 -18.38
N ARG A 247 5.40 -5.43 -17.52
CA ARG A 247 6.40 -6.50 -17.67
C ARG A 247 6.14 -7.36 -18.89
N SER A 248 4.88 -7.74 -19.13
CA SER A 248 4.48 -8.51 -20.33
C SER A 248 4.81 -7.74 -21.60
N ARG A 249 4.49 -6.45 -21.65
CA ARG A 249 4.84 -5.57 -22.77
C ARG A 249 6.35 -5.43 -22.95
N ALA A 250 7.12 -5.28 -21.88
CA ALA A 250 8.58 -5.21 -21.95
C ALA A 250 9.17 -6.50 -22.52
N ALA A 251 8.72 -7.66 -22.04
CA ALA A 251 9.14 -8.96 -22.55
C ALA A 251 8.75 -9.16 -24.03
N ASP A 252 7.59 -8.66 -24.46
CA ASP A 252 7.19 -8.67 -25.87
C ASP A 252 8.08 -7.80 -26.76
N LEU A 253 8.42 -6.60 -26.28
CA LEU A 253 9.30 -5.67 -26.99
C LEU A 253 10.72 -6.24 -27.10
N ASP A 254 11.27 -6.79 -26.02
CA ASP A 254 12.58 -7.45 -26.01
C ASP A 254 12.60 -8.68 -26.91
N GLY A 255 11.50 -9.46 -26.89
CA GLY A 255 11.26 -10.58 -27.79
C GLY A 255 10.90 -10.21 -29.23
N ARG A 256 10.94 -8.91 -29.60
CA ARG A 256 10.61 -8.36 -30.92
C ARG A 256 9.25 -8.80 -31.47
N TYR A 257 8.26 -9.02 -30.60
CA TYR A 257 6.95 -9.57 -30.96
C TYR A 257 7.03 -10.90 -31.75
N SER A 258 8.10 -11.68 -31.56
CA SER A 258 8.19 -13.00 -32.16
C SER A 258 7.00 -13.86 -31.73
N ALA A 259 6.30 -14.45 -32.69
CA ALA A 259 5.22 -15.39 -32.43
C ALA A 259 5.77 -16.56 -31.60
N GLN A 260 4.92 -17.21 -30.81
CA GLN A 260 5.30 -18.50 -30.22
C GLN A 260 5.53 -19.48 -31.37
N VAL A 261 6.78 -19.82 -31.65
CA VAL A 261 7.13 -20.75 -32.73
C VAL A 261 7.29 -22.12 -32.12
N MET A 262 6.42 -23.05 -32.49
CA MET A 262 6.61 -24.44 -32.13
C MET A 262 7.60 -25.07 -33.11
N ILE A 263 8.79 -25.46 -32.65
CA ILE A 263 9.77 -26.20 -33.46
C ILE A 263 9.56 -27.69 -33.15
N THR A 264 9.24 -28.50 -34.15
CA THR A 264 9.14 -29.95 -33.95
C THR A 264 10.37 -30.64 -34.56
N GLU A 265 11.16 -31.33 -33.74
CA GLU A 265 12.30 -32.12 -34.23
C GLU A 265 11.89 -33.58 -34.53
N PHE A 266 12.42 -34.10 -35.63
CA PHE A 266 12.16 -35.46 -36.10
C PHE A 266 13.28 -36.43 -35.68
N GLY A 267 12.89 -37.65 -35.29
CA GLY A 267 13.81 -38.78 -35.20
C GLY A 267 13.87 -39.49 -33.85
N THR A 268 13.26 -38.94 -32.79
CA THR A 268 13.24 -39.55 -31.45
C THR A 268 12.04 -39.07 -30.62
N ALA A 269 10.95 -39.84 -30.52
CA ALA A 269 9.86 -39.58 -29.55
C ALA A 269 10.29 -39.62 -28.08
N THR A 270 11.45 -40.20 -27.79
CA THR A 270 12.13 -40.13 -26.48
C THR A 270 13.55 -39.64 -26.69
N PRO A 271 13.81 -38.32 -26.58
CA PRO A 271 15.15 -37.78 -26.75
C PRO A 271 16.08 -38.30 -25.64
N THR A 272 17.25 -38.79 -26.02
CA THR A 272 18.33 -39.18 -25.09
C THR A 272 18.85 -37.96 -24.34
N GLN A 273 19.43 -38.12 -23.13
CA GLN A 273 20.00 -37.01 -22.34
C GLN A 273 20.96 -36.12 -23.17
N GLU A 274 21.79 -36.69 -24.04
CA GLU A 274 22.72 -35.94 -24.90
C GLU A 274 22.02 -35.04 -25.93
N VAL A 275 20.85 -35.46 -26.43
CA VAL A 275 20.04 -34.66 -27.37
C VAL A 275 19.37 -33.50 -26.62
N LEU A 276 18.92 -33.75 -25.38
CA LEU A 276 18.39 -32.71 -24.50
C LEU A 276 19.46 -31.66 -24.17
N ASP A 277 20.68 -32.07 -23.84
CA ASP A 277 21.79 -31.16 -23.54
C ASP A 277 22.24 -30.38 -24.79
N ALA A 278 22.33 -31.04 -25.95
CA ALA A 278 22.66 -30.38 -27.22
C ALA A 278 21.57 -29.37 -27.65
N ASN A 279 20.30 -29.70 -27.44
CA ASN A 279 19.17 -28.82 -27.72
C ASN A 279 19.06 -27.69 -26.70
N GLN A 280 19.46 -27.90 -25.45
CA GLN A 280 19.58 -26.83 -24.46
C GLN A 280 20.71 -25.85 -24.84
N VAL A 281 21.79 -26.31 -25.47
CA VAL A 281 22.85 -25.42 -25.99
C VAL A 281 22.40 -24.65 -27.24
N LYS A 282 21.66 -25.29 -28.15
CA LYS A 282 21.18 -24.67 -29.41
C LYS A 282 19.99 -23.74 -29.22
N TYR A 283 19.00 -24.18 -28.45
CA TYR A 283 17.73 -23.48 -28.25
C TYR A 283 17.61 -22.83 -26.88
N GLY A 284 18.50 -23.09 -25.92
CA GLY A 284 18.41 -22.50 -24.57
C GLY A 284 18.58 -20.99 -24.52
N GLN A 285 19.10 -20.36 -25.58
CA GLN A 285 19.04 -18.90 -25.75
C GLN A 285 17.61 -18.40 -26.07
N PHE A 286 16.74 -19.31 -26.51
CA PHE A 286 15.36 -19.07 -26.92
C PHE A 286 14.34 -19.66 -25.93
N VAL A 287 14.76 -20.34 -24.85
CA VAL A 287 13.84 -20.85 -23.81
C VAL A 287 14.32 -20.45 -22.42
N GLY A 288 13.49 -19.70 -21.69
CA GLY A 288 13.79 -19.22 -20.33
C GLY A 288 12.91 -18.02 -19.93
N PRO A 289 13.03 -17.49 -18.70
CA PRO A 289 12.32 -16.28 -18.27
C PRO A 289 12.59 -15.06 -19.18
N ASP A 290 13.77 -15.04 -19.78
CA ASP A 290 14.26 -14.03 -20.75
C ASP A 290 14.42 -14.61 -22.18
N GLY A 291 13.97 -15.85 -22.42
CA GLY A 291 14.17 -16.60 -23.67
C GLY A 291 12.93 -16.57 -24.58
N SER A 292 13.16 -16.32 -25.87
CA SER A 292 12.14 -16.16 -26.91
C SER A 292 11.32 -17.43 -27.19
N ARG A 293 10.18 -17.58 -26.51
CA ARG A 293 8.89 -18.15 -26.99
C ARG A 293 8.90 -19.35 -27.96
N ILE A 294 9.88 -20.23 -27.92
CA ILE A 294 9.92 -21.44 -28.75
C ILE A 294 9.46 -22.65 -27.93
N LEU A 295 8.45 -23.39 -28.42
CA LEU A 295 8.02 -24.67 -27.83
C LEU A 295 8.60 -25.81 -28.68
N LEU A 296 9.46 -26.63 -28.09
CA LEU A 296 10.09 -27.75 -28.80
C LEU A 296 9.22 -29.02 -28.63
N GLN A 297 8.67 -29.54 -29.71
CA GLN A 297 7.94 -30.83 -29.74
C GLN A 297 8.81 -31.87 -30.46
N TYR A 298 8.65 -33.15 -30.16
CA TYR A 298 9.33 -34.23 -30.88
C TYR A 298 8.31 -35.13 -31.57
N ALA A 299 8.57 -35.52 -32.82
CA ALA A 299 7.68 -36.38 -33.62
C ALA A 299 8.44 -37.50 -34.35
N ASP A 300 7.80 -38.66 -34.48
CA ASP A 300 8.42 -39.89 -34.99
C ASP A 300 8.34 -40.10 -36.51
N ARG A 301 7.39 -39.46 -37.21
CA ARG A 301 7.11 -39.77 -38.63
C ARG A 301 7.10 -38.52 -39.51
N PRO A 302 7.73 -38.56 -40.69
CA PRO A 302 7.80 -37.42 -41.63
C PRO A 302 6.44 -37.07 -42.29
N GLU A 303 5.45 -37.97 -42.22
CA GLU A 303 4.10 -37.76 -42.78
C GLU A 303 3.21 -36.89 -41.88
N THR A 304 3.58 -36.73 -40.61
CA THR A 304 2.93 -35.80 -39.67
C THR A 304 3.53 -34.43 -39.88
N LYS A 305 3.18 -33.81 -41.02
CA LYS A 305 3.71 -32.53 -41.47
C LYS A 305 3.63 -31.49 -40.33
N PRO A 306 4.74 -30.87 -39.91
CA PRO A 306 4.69 -29.73 -39.02
C PRO A 306 4.34 -28.54 -39.90
N ALA A 307 3.08 -28.12 -39.87
CA ALA A 307 2.85 -26.72 -40.11
C ALA A 307 3.63 -26.00 -39.01
N VAL A 308 4.49 -25.03 -39.38
CA VAL A 308 4.76 -23.94 -38.46
C VAL A 308 3.40 -23.27 -38.34
N ASP A 309 2.57 -23.77 -37.41
CA ASP A 309 1.39 -23.06 -36.97
C ASP A 309 1.95 -21.87 -36.20
N THR A 310 2.25 -20.81 -36.95
CA THR A 310 2.35 -19.50 -36.37
C THR A 310 1.00 -19.28 -35.72
N LEU A 311 0.92 -19.45 -34.40
CA LEU A 311 -0.17 -18.87 -33.65
C LEU A 311 -0.08 -17.39 -33.97
N THR A 312 -0.99 -16.91 -34.84
CA THR A 312 -1.05 -15.50 -35.20
C THR A 312 -1.09 -14.78 -33.87
N ALA A 313 -0.04 -14.00 -33.57
CA ALA A 313 -0.02 -13.26 -32.33
C ALA A 313 -1.30 -12.41 -32.37
N PRO A 314 -2.30 -12.66 -31.48
CA PRO A 314 -3.45 -11.79 -31.43
C PRO A 314 -2.91 -10.38 -31.25
N ASP A 315 -3.53 -9.37 -31.86
CA ASP A 315 -3.08 -7.97 -31.88
C ASP A 315 -2.83 -7.46 -30.44
N ALA A 316 -1.66 -7.81 -29.91
CA ALA A 316 -1.34 -7.74 -28.50
C ALA A 316 -1.14 -6.27 -28.13
N SER A 317 -0.57 -5.52 -29.06
CA SER A 317 -0.42 -4.07 -29.00
C SER A 317 -1.76 -3.37 -28.73
N LYS A 318 -2.83 -3.69 -29.48
CA LYS A 318 -4.14 -3.07 -29.21
C LYS A 318 -4.73 -3.47 -27.87
N ARG A 319 -4.62 -4.76 -27.49
CA ARG A 319 -5.10 -5.25 -26.19
C ARG A 319 -4.38 -4.57 -25.03
N TYR A 320 -3.06 -4.41 -25.13
CA TYR A 320 -2.28 -3.71 -24.11
C TYR A 320 -2.75 -2.27 -23.92
N VAL A 321 -3.02 -1.55 -25.00
CA VAL A 321 -3.50 -0.16 -24.91
C VAL A 321 -4.88 -0.11 -24.26
N THR A 322 -5.82 -0.94 -24.70
CA THR A 322 -7.19 -0.93 -24.15
C THR A 322 -7.22 -1.32 -22.68
N ASP A 323 -6.48 -2.36 -22.30
CA ASP A 323 -6.44 -2.85 -20.93
C ASP A 323 -5.69 -1.89 -20.02
N GLU A 324 -4.59 -1.27 -20.50
CA GLU A 324 -3.83 -0.29 -19.74
C GLU A 324 -4.68 0.96 -19.44
N ASP A 325 -5.46 1.44 -20.41
CA ASP A 325 -6.33 2.60 -20.22
C ASP A 325 -7.51 2.30 -19.28
N ALA A 326 -8.11 1.11 -19.38
CA ALA A 326 -9.16 0.66 -18.46
C ALA A 326 -8.65 0.55 -17.02
N ILE A 327 -7.51 -0.13 -16.81
CA ILE A 327 -6.87 -0.28 -15.50
C ILE A 327 -6.55 1.08 -14.88
N LYS A 328 -5.96 2.00 -15.66
CA LYS A 328 -5.66 3.36 -15.21
C LYS A 328 -6.93 4.13 -14.83
N GLY A 329 -8.01 3.97 -15.61
CA GLY A 329 -9.32 4.56 -15.33
C GLY A 329 -9.88 4.09 -14.00
N ASN A 330 -9.97 2.77 -13.79
CA ASN A 330 -10.48 2.17 -12.56
C ASN A 330 -9.72 2.65 -11.31
N ILE A 331 -8.37 2.69 -11.38
CA ILE A 331 -7.52 3.14 -10.27
C ILE A 331 -7.80 4.62 -9.94
N ARG A 332 -7.94 5.47 -10.96
CA ARG A 332 -8.24 6.91 -10.78
C ARG A 332 -9.61 7.14 -10.17
N GLU A 333 -10.62 6.42 -10.63
CA GLU A 333 -11.98 6.51 -10.11
C GLU A 333 -12.05 6.06 -8.65
N ALA A 334 -11.39 4.94 -8.31
CA ALA A 334 -11.33 4.46 -6.93
C ALA A 334 -10.64 5.45 -5.98
N MET A 335 -9.57 6.11 -6.45
CA MET A 335 -8.87 7.15 -5.69
C MET A 335 -9.54 8.53 -5.76
N GLN A 336 -10.60 8.66 -6.57
CA GLN A 336 -11.33 9.91 -6.82
C GLN A 336 -10.44 11.03 -7.36
N MET A 337 -9.50 10.69 -8.24
CA MET A 337 -8.49 11.62 -8.76
C MET A 337 -8.68 11.90 -10.26
N PRO A 338 -9.15 13.12 -10.62
CA PRO A 338 -9.27 13.54 -12.02
C PRO A 338 -7.94 13.48 -12.79
N GLY A 339 -7.97 13.00 -14.03
CA GLY A 339 -6.78 12.84 -14.87
C GLY A 339 -6.04 14.15 -15.17
N VAL A 340 -6.77 15.27 -15.23
CA VAL A 340 -6.22 16.62 -15.47
C VAL A 340 -5.21 17.02 -14.38
N LEU A 341 -5.42 16.59 -13.14
CA LEU A 341 -4.53 16.89 -12.01
C LEU A 341 -3.25 16.02 -12.01
N LEU A 342 -3.22 14.97 -12.82
CA LEU A 342 -2.09 14.04 -12.93
C LEU A 342 -1.19 14.35 -14.13
N GLY A 343 -1.39 15.50 -14.80
CA GLY A 343 -0.61 15.93 -15.96
C GLY A 343 -0.77 15.03 -17.19
N ARG A 344 -1.83 14.21 -17.24
CA ARG A 344 -2.16 13.40 -18.43
C ARG A 344 -3.32 14.04 -19.16
N GLU A 345 -2.99 14.75 -20.24
CA GLU A 345 -3.98 15.26 -21.18
C GLU A 345 -4.76 14.08 -21.77
N ILE A 346 -6.09 14.21 -21.81
CA ILE A 346 -6.94 13.29 -22.55
C ILE A 346 -6.65 13.55 -24.03
N ALA A 347 -6.25 12.52 -24.79
CA ALA A 347 -5.99 12.65 -26.21
C ALA A 347 -7.20 13.32 -26.92
N GLY A 348 -6.97 14.48 -27.54
CA GLY A 348 -8.00 15.23 -28.28
C GLY A 348 -8.72 16.34 -27.50
N LYS A 349 -8.42 16.58 -26.22
CA LYS A 349 -8.90 17.75 -25.47
C LYS A 349 -7.73 18.49 -24.83
N LEU A 350 -7.45 19.71 -25.30
CA LEU A 350 -6.70 20.68 -24.52
C LEU A 350 -7.55 20.95 -23.27
N GLY A 351 -7.13 20.47 -22.10
CA GLY A 351 -7.88 20.69 -20.87
C GLY A 351 -8.09 22.18 -20.66
N SER A 352 -9.34 22.62 -20.60
CA SER A 352 -9.60 24.05 -20.41
C SER A 352 -9.17 24.46 -18.99
N TRP A 353 -8.69 25.69 -18.83
CA TRP A 353 -8.36 26.23 -17.51
C TRP A 353 -9.55 26.13 -16.53
N GLN A 354 -10.78 26.22 -17.05
CA GLN A 354 -12.00 26.02 -16.27
C GLN A 354 -12.15 24.57 -15.76
N GLU A 355 -11.94 23.55 -16.61
CA GLU A 355 -11.97 22.15 -16.20
C GLU A 355 -10.91 21.84 -15.12
N PHE A 356 -9.75 22.51 -15.20
CA PHE A 356 -8.72 22.42 -14.17
C PHE A 356 -9.19 23.00 -12.83
N GLN A 357 -9.79 24.19 -12.84
CA GLN A 357 -10.35 24.82 -11.64
C GLN A 357 -11.44 23.97 -11.00
N ASP A 358 -12.35 23.43 -11.82
CA ASP A 358 -13.45 22.56 -11.36
C ASP A 358 -12.90 21.26 -10.75
N ALA A 359 -11.85 20.69 -11.34
CA ALA A 359 -11.18 19.50 -10.81
C ALA A 359 -10.50 19.77 -9.46
N VAL A 360 -9.82 20.91 -9.29
CA VAL A 360 -9.24 21.32 -8.01
C VAL A 360 -10.33 21.49 -6.96
N ALA A 361 -11.42 22.18 -7.30
CA ALA A 361 -12.55 22.39 -6.40
C ALA A 361 -13.21 21.06 -5.98
N TYR A 362 -13.40 20.14 -6.92
CA TYR A 362 -13.92 18.80 -6.65
C TYR A 362 -13.06 18.04 -5.64
N VAL A 363 -11.74 17.97 -5.86
CA VAL A 363 -10.82 17.24 -4.99
C VAL A 363 -10.77 17.88 -3.61
N GLN A 364 -10.64 19.20 -3.57
CA GLN A 364 -10.57 19.96 -2.33
C GLN A 364 -11.83 19.79 -1.48
N ALA A 365 -13.02 19.84 -2.10
CA ALA A 365 -14.29 19.79 -1.38
C ALA A 365 -14.72 18.37 -1.01
N LEU A 366 -14.56 17.40 -1.92
CA LEU A 366 -15.17 16.08 -1.78
C LEU A 366 -14.19 14.98 -1.36
N VAL A 367 -12.91 15.11 -1.72
CA VAL A 367 -11.93 14.03 -1.53
C VAL A 367 -11.08 14.25 -0.28
N VAL A 368 -10.52 15.45 -0.11
CA VAL A 368 -9.53 15.72 0.96
C VAL A 368 -10.09 16.44 2.18
N ASN A 369 -11.23 17.13 2.07
CA ASN A 369 -11.80 17.92 3.16
C ASN A 369 -11.99 17.09 4.45
N SER A 370 -12.56 15.89 4.33
CA SER A 370 -12.77 15.00 5.48
C SER A 370 -11.45 14.57 6.12
N ALA A 371 -10.41 14.36 5.31
CA ALA A 371 -9.08 13.98 5.79
C ALA A 371 -8.42 15.16 6.50
N GLN A 372 -8.42 16.36 5.91
CA GLN A 372 -7.91 17.59 6.53
C GLN A 372 -8.60 17.84 7.88
N ARG A 373 -9.93 17.85 7.93
CA ARG A 373 -10.68 18.01 9.19
C ARG A 373 -10.33 16.99 10.26
N SER A 374 -9.97 15.77 9.87
CA SER A 374 -9.52 14.76 10.84
C SER A 374 -8.17 15.12 11.45
N ILE A 375 -7.25 15.63 10.62
CA ILE A 375 -5.91 16.07 11.02
C ILE A 375 -6.04 17.31 11.90
N GLU A 376 -6.81 18.32 11.48
CA GLU A 376 -7.06 19.55 12.24
C GLU A 376 -7.57 19.24 13.66
N ARG A 377 -8.62 18.42 13.76
CA ARG A 377 -9.19 18.01 15.06
C ARG A 377 -8.23 17.19 15.91
N GLY A 378 -7.44 16.32 15.28
CA GLY A 378 -6.48 15.49 15.98
C GLY A 378 -5.29 16.30 16.50
N PHE A 379 -4.79 17.23 15.69
CA PHE A 379 -3.72 18.15 16.08
C PHE A 379 -4.21 19.10 17.17
N GLU A 380 -5.42 19.66 17.06
CA GLU A 380 -6.04 20.45 18.13
C GLU A 380 -6.08 19.64 19.45
N ALA A 381 -6.52 18.39 19.39
CA ALA A 381 -6.66 17.54 20.57
C ALA A 381 -5.32 17.19 21.25
N VAL A 382 -4.25 17.03 20.48
CA VAL A 382 -2.91 16.72 21.00
C VAL A 382 -2.18 17.99 21.44
N PHE A 383 -2.23 19.05 20.64
CA PHE A 383 -1.39 20.23 20.82
C PHE A 383 -1.99 21.31 21.73
N ARG A 384 -3.30 21.34 21.96
CA ARG A 384 -3.92 22.34 22.86
C ARG A 384 -3.31 22.35 24.27
N ASN A 385 -2.92 21.19 24.78
CA ASN A 385 -2.30 21.04 26.10
C ASN A 385 -0.79 20.75 26.02
N PHE A 386 -0.16 21.01 24.88
CA PHE A 386 1.27 20.77 24.69
C PHE A 386 2.09 21.74 25.55
N GLN A 387 3.04 21.18 26.30
CA GLN A 387 3.91 21.93 27.20
C GLN A 387 5.36 21.80 26.73
N LYS A 388 6.01 22.94 26.48
CA LYS A 388 7.45 22.99 26.20
C LYS A 388 8.28 22.66 27.44
N ALA A 389 9.58 22.39 27.23
CA ALA A 389 10.52 22.16 28.32
C ALA A 389 10.56 23.32 29.34
N ASP A 390 10.32 24.55 28.87
CA ASP A 390 10.27 25.77 29.70
C ASP A 390 9.00 25.89 30.56
N GLY A 391 8.08 24.91 30.47
CA GLY A 391 6.81 24.90 31.20
C GLY A 391 5.69 25.73 30.56
N THR A 392 5.96 26.41 29.45
CA THR A 392 4.99 27.23 28.72
C THR A 392 4.04 26.39 27.85
N PHE A 393 2.82 26.88 27.67
CA PHE A 393 1.79 26.28 26.79
C PHE A 393 1.59 27.13 25.53
N PRO A 394 2.40 26.93 24.48
CA PRO A 394 2.42 27.81 23.31
C PRO A 394 1.10 27.83 22.53
N PHE A 395 0.29 26.76 22.59
CA PHE A 395 -0.90 26.62 21.74
C PHE A 395 -2.23 26.58 22.51
N GLN A 396 -2.21 26.83 23.81
CA GLN A 396 -3.43 26.76 24.63
C GLN A 396 -4.48 27.80 24.22
N GLN A 397 -4.01 28.95 23.71
CA GLN A 397 -4.85 30.04 23.23
C GLN A 397 -5.07 30.01 21.71
N LEU A 398 -4.47 29.04 21.00
CA LEU A 398 -4.62 28.93 19.57
C LEU A 398 -6.04 28.47 19.23
N GLN A 399 -6.75 29.27 18.44
CA GLN A 399 -8.12 28.97 18.02
C GLN A 399 -8.17 28.30 16.65
N ASP A 400 -7.19 28.58 15.78
CA ASP A 400 -7.16 28.11 14.41
C ASP A 400 -6.09 27.03 14.22
N PHE A 401 -6.54 25.80 13.97
CA PHE A 401 -5.72 24.66 13.58
C PHE A 401 -6.01 24.24 12.14
N SER A 402 -6.58 25.13 11.32
CA SER A 402 -6.97 24.80 9.95
C SER A 402 -5.76 24.65 9.02
N ILE A 403 -5.91 23.76 8.04
CA ILE A 403 -4.92 23.58 6.98
C ILE A 403 -5.25 24.55 5.85
N GLN A 404 -4.25 25.30 5.41
CA GLN A 404 -4.37 26.17 4.26
C GLN A 404 -4.35 25.32 2.98
N ASN A 405 -5.41 25.41 2.18
CA ASN A 405 -5.48 24.70 0.91
C ASN A 405 -4.46 25.23 -0.10
N LEU A 406 -4.12 24.40 -1.09
CA LEU A 406 -3.29 24.81 -2.22
C LEU A 406 -3.99 25.94 -3.01
N THR A 407 -3.21 26.93 -3.45
CA THR A 407 -3.73 27.93 -4.38
C THR A 407 -3.88 27.31 -5.77
N LEU A 408 -4.73 27.90 -6.62
CA LEU A 408 -4.90 27.45 -8.01
C LEU A 408 -3.58 27.51 -8.79
N GLU A 409 -2.73 28.50 -8.51
CA GLU A 409 -1.39 28.63 -9.11
C GLU A 409 -0.47 27.47 -8.74
N GLN A 410 -0.40 27.14 -7.45
CA GLN A 410 0.43 26.03 -6.97
C GLN A 410 -0.10 24.68 -7.45
N ALA A 411 -1.43 24.50 -7.43
CA ALA A 411 -2.06 23.30 -7.99
C ALA A 411 -1.72 23.15 -9.48
N ALA A 412 -1.75 24.25 -10.25
CA ALA A 412 -1.42 24.25 -11.67
C ALA A 412 0.05 23.92 -11.92
N GLN A 413 0.97 24.50 -11.14
CA GLN A 413 2.40 24.15 -11.19
C GLN A 413 2.62 22.66 -10.91
N LEU A 414 1.98 22.12 -9.88
CA LEU A 414 2.09 20.69 -9.56
C LEU A 414 1.54 19.82 -10.69
N ALA A 415 0.47 20.24 -11.36
CA ALA A 415 -0.18 19.50 -12.44
C ALA A 415 0.48 19.71 -13.82
N GLY A 416 1.44 20.64 -13.93
CA GLY A 416 2.09 20.99 -15.20
C GLY A 416 1.20 21.77 -16.15
N VAL A 417 0.17 22.46 -15.66
CA VAL A 417 -0.78 23.24 -16.47
C VAL A 417 -0.36 24.71 -16.48
N SER A 418 -0.21 25.31 -17.66
CA SER A 418 0.06 26.76 -17.78
C SER A 418 -1.22 27.56 -17.56
N GLN A 419 -1.17 28.54 -16.66
CA GLN A 419 -2.27 29.50 -16.53
C GLN A 419 -2.39 30.35 -17.81
N PRO A 420 -3.60 30.73 -18.22
CA PRO A 420 -3.75 31.81 -19.20
C PRO A 420 -3.11 33.07 -18.62
N ALA A 421 -2.29 33.77 -19.43
CA ALA A 421 -1.72 35.05 -19.03
C ALA A 421 -2.85 35.98 -18.57
N SER A 422 -2.70 36.58 -17.37
CA SER A 422 -3.63 37.60 -16.91
C SER A 422 -3.63 38.74 -17.93
N THR A 423 -4.73 38.86 -18.68
CA THR A 423 -5.03 40.10 -19.42
C THR A 423 -5.43 41.15 -18.40
N ASP A 424 -4.45 41.65 -17.64
CA ASP A 424 -4.54 42.96 -17.02
C ASP A 424 -4.40 43.99 -18.15
N GLY A 425 -5.52 44.19 -18.83
CA GLY A 425 -5.71 45.33 -19.72
C GLY A 425 -5.75 46.60 -18.91
N THR A 426 -4.58 47.14 -18.58
CA THR A 426 -4.45 48.59 -18.34
C THR A 426 -4.61 49.26 -19.69
N SER A 427 -5.85 49.59 -20.06
CA SER A 427 -6.13 50.54 -21.13
C SER A 427 -5.65 51.91 -20.68
N ALA A 428 -4.39 52.22 -20.96
CA ALA A 428 -3.90 53.59 -20.98
C ALA A 428 -4.30 54.22 -22.31
N LEU A 429 -5.43 54.91 -22.32
CA LEU A 429 -5.69 56.11 -23.13
C LEU A 429 -6.60 57.05 -22.34
#